data_AF-A0A952GJ58-F1
#
_entry.id   AF-A0A952GJ58-F1
#
_cell.length_a   1.000
_cell.length_b   1.000
_cell.length_c   1.000
_cell.angle_alpha   90.00
_cell.angle_beta   90.00
_cell.angle_gamma   90.00
#
_symmetry.space_group_name_H-M   'P 1'
#
loop_
_entity.id
_entity.type
_entity.pdbx_description
1 polymer ?
#
loop_
_entity_poly.entity_id
_entity_poly.type
_entity_poly.pdbx_seq_one_letter_code
_entity_poly.pdbx_strand_id
1 'polypeptide(L)' 'MTSVSIRIDATSAVGPVNRRLFGSFVEHMGRGVYTGIYEPGHPTADEDGFRRDVLE' A
#
# COMPACT_ATOMS: atom_id res chain seq x y z
N MET A 1 -24.54 -24.04 19.04
CA MET A 1 -23.12 -23.68 18.87
C MET A 1 -22.72 -24.11 17.48
N THR A 2 -22.35 -23.18 16.61
CA THR A 2 -22.06 -23.51 15.20
C THR A 2 -20.64 -24.04 15.09
N SER A 3 -20.46 -25.18 14.42
CA SER A 3 -19.14 -25.81 14.20
C SER A 3 -18.68 -25.55 12.77
N VAL A 4 -17.40 -25.22 12.58
CA VAL A 4 -16.76 -24.96 11.27
C VAL A 4 -15.45 -25.75 11.18
N SER A 5 -15.14 -26.27 9.99
CA SER A 5 -13.87 -26.95 9.69
C SER A 5 -13.21 -26.37 8.45
N ILE A 6 -11.89 -26.18 8.48
CA ILE A 6 -11.05 -25.72 7.37
C ILE A 6 -10.01 -26.80 7.05
N ARG A 7 -9.74 -27.05 5.77
CA ARG A 7 -8.63 -27.90 5.31
C ARG A 7 -7.77 -27.13 4.30
N ILE A 8 -6.46 -27.37 4.36
CA ILE A 8 -5.47 -26.75 3.48
C ILE A 8 -4.64 -27.89 2.87
N ASP A 9 -4.54 -27.89 1.55
CA ASP A 9 -3.71 -28.83 0.78
C ASP A 9 -2.79 -28.02 -0.14
N ALA A 10 -1.49 -28.06 0.14
CA ALA A 10 -0.48 -27.32 -0.61
C ALA A 10 -0.25 -27.86 -2.03
N THR A 11 -0.71 -29.09 -2.34
CA THR A 11 -0.58 -29.69 -3.68
C THR A 11 -1.71 -29.27 -4.62
N SER A 12 -2.83 -28.76 -4.07
CA SER A 12 -4.00 -28.31 -4.81
C SER A 12 -3.95 -26.79 -5.08
N ALA A 13 -2.92 -26.33 -5.80
CA ALA A 13 -2.79 -24.91 -6.13
C ALA A 13 -3.89 -24.43 -7.10
N VAL A 14 -4.52 -23.28 -6.80
CA VAL A 14 -5.52 -22.65 -7.69
C VAL A 14 -4.86 -21.86 -8.82
N GLY A 15 -3.80 -21.10 -8.50
CA GLY A 15 -3.08 -20.26 -9.45
C GLY A 15 -2.10 -19.31 -8.75
N PRO A 16 -1.24 -18.61 -9.51
CA PRO A 16 -0.30 -17.66 -8.95
C PRO A 16 -1.04 -16.42 -8.41
N VAL A 17 -0.59 -15.90 -7.27
CA VAL A 17 -1.07 -14.62 -6.73
C VAL A 17 -0.41 -13.49 -7.52
N ASN A 18 -1.21 -12.70 -8.24
CA ASN A 18 -0.68 -11.57 -9.01
C ASN A 18 -0.24 -10.44 -8.08
N ARG A 19 1.02 -9.99 -8.20
CA ARG A 19 1.61 -8.91 -7.39
C ARG A 19 0.82 -7.59 -7.45
N ARG A 20 0.07 -7.35 -8.53
CA ARG A 20 -0.78 -6.15 -8.72
C ARG A 20 -2.03 -6.12 -7.85
N LEU A 21 -2.42 -7.25 -7.26
CA LEU A 21 -3.50 -7.29 -6.26
C LEU A 21 -3.17 -6.47 -5.01
N PHE A 22 -1.89 -6.19 -4.78
CA PHE A 22 -1.38 -5.38 -3.68
C PHE A 22 -1.02 -3.95 -4.12
N GLY A 23 -1.62 -3.46 -5.21
CA GLY A 23 -1.48 -2.07 -5.63
C GLY A 23 -2.25 -1.12 -4.71
N SER A 24 -1.85 0.15 -4.73
CA SER A 24 -2.58 1.25 -4.07
C SER A 24 -2.92 2.33 -5.10
N PHE A 25 -3.62 3.38 -4.69
CA PHE A 25 -4.04 4.49 -5.53
C PHE A 25 -3.74 5.83 -4.87
N VAL A 26 -3.20 6.76 -5.64
CA VAL A 26 -2.92 8.15 -5.24
C VAL A 26 -3.70 9.06 -6.15
N GLU A 27 -4.50 9.95 -5.56
CA GLU A 27 -5.32 10.93 -6.26
C GLU A 27 -4.94 12.34 -5.81
N HIS A 28 -5.11 13.32 -6.69
CA HIS A 28 -5.07 14.74 -6.34
C HIS A 28 -6.33 15.15 -5.54
N MET A 29 -6.56 14.50 -4.41
CA MET A 29 -7.72 14.71 -3.54
C MET A 29 -7.26 14.91 -2.09
N GLY A 30 -7.76 15.96 -1.46
CA GLY A 30 -7.45 16.29 -0.08
C GLY A 30 -5.93 16.40 0.14
N ARG A 31 -5.41 15.54 1.03
CA ARG A 31 -3.98 15.49 1.36
C ARG A 31 -3.27 14.25 0.78
N GLY A 32 -3.82 13.67 -0.29
CA GLY A 32 -3.18 12.53 -0.97
C GLY A 32 -1.86 12.92 -1.64
N VAL A 33 -1.81 14.11 -2.26
CA VAL A 33 -0.60 14.66 -2.89
C VAL A 33 -0.02 15.78 -2.03
N TYR A 34 -0.68 16.92 -1.98
CA TYR A 34 -0.22 18.11 -1.28
C TYR A 34 -0.38 17.96 0.23
N THR A 35 0.66 18.28 1.02
CA THR A 35 0.72 18.00 2.48
C THR A 35 0.65 16.50 2.82
N GLY A 36 0.86 15.64 1.81
CA GLY A 36 0.89 14.19 1.88
C GLY A 36 2.26 13.68 1.43
N ILE A 37 2.31 13.00 0.27
CA ILE A 37 3.58 12.54 -0.31
C ILE A 37 4.49 13.70 -0.74
N TYR A 38 3.92 14.88 -1.02
CA TYR A 38 4.65 16.07 -1.46
C TYR A 38 4.42 17.26 -0.50
N GLU A 39 5.50 17.70 0.14
CA GLU A 39 5.51 18.82 1.09
C GLU A 39 6.92 19.45 1.20
N PRO A 40 7.32 20.34 0.27
CA PRO A 40 8.71 20.84 0.17
C PRO A 40 9.30 21.51 1.40
N GLY A 41 8.45 22.09 2.27
CA GLY A 41 8.89 22.73 3.52
C GLY A 41 9.01 21.76 4.71
N HIS A 42 8.67 20.48 4.52
CA HIS A 42 8.69 19.51 5.61
C HIS A 42 10.13 19.15 5.99
N PRO A 43 10.47 18.96 7.29
CA PRO A 43 11.85 18.66 7.72
C PRO A 43 12.45 17.38 7.11
N THR A 44 11.60 16.48 6.62
CA THR A 44 12.00 15.20 6.00
C THR A 44 11.89 15.23 4.47
N ALA A 45 11.55 16.36 3.86
CA ALA A 45 11.45 16.47 2.41
C ALA A 45 12.83 16.32 1.76
N ASP A 46 12.87 15.66 0.60
CA ASP A 46 14.05 15.65 -0.27
C ASP A 46 14.11 16.89 -1.18
N GLU A 47 15.12 16.94 -2.07
CA GLU A 47 15.35 18.06 -3.00
C GLU A 47 14.20 18.28 -3.99
N ASP A 48 13.41 17.25 -4.27
CA ASP A 48 12.24 17.30 -5.14
C ASP A 48 10.95 17.62 -4.36
N GLY A 49 11.02 17.73 -3.02
CA GLY A 49 9.90 18.03 -2.14
C GLY A 49 9.07 16.82 -1.70
N PHE A 50 9.52 15.60 -1.97
CA PHE A 50 8.87 14.39 -1.51
C PHE A 50 9.24 14.07 -0.06
N ARG A 51 8.25 13.66 0.73
CA ARG A 51 8.45 13.33 2.13
C ARG A 51 9.09 11.95 2.31
N ARG A 52 10.34 11.92 2.78
CA ARG A 52 11.09 10.67 2.97
C ARG A 52 10.49 9.75 4.03
N ASP A 53 9.86 10.31 5.05
CA ASP A 53 9.15 9.57 6.10
C ASP A 53 7.81 8.97 5.64
N VAL A 54 7.36 9.26 4.42
CA VAL A 54 6.23 8.57 3.76
C VAL A 54 6.72 7.49 2.80
N LEU A 55 7.97 7.56 2.33
CA LEU A 55 8.55 6.64 1.37
C LEU A 55 9.05 5.33 2.01
N GLU A 56 9.56 5.40 3.24
CA GLU A 56 10.12 4.28 4.01
C GLU A 56 9.03 3.40 4.67
#